data_AF-A0A959GY84-F1
#
_entry.id   AF-A0A959GY84-F1
#
_cell.length_a   1.000
_cell.length_b   1.000
_cell.length_c   1.000
_cell.angle_alpha   90.00
_cell.angle_beta   90.00
_cell.angle_gamma   90.00
#
_symmetry.space_group_name_H-M   'P 1'
#
loop_
_entity.id
_entity.type
_entity.pdbx_description
1 polymer ?
#
loop_
_entity_poly.entity_id
_entity_poly.type
_entity_poly.pdbx_seq_one_letter_code
_entity_poly.pdbx_strand_id
1 'polypeptide(L)'
;ASLLHFHPYGIWDDDTTLEFFAPRNEAHVSHSLVNLQRSEKSIKVPVRRLNSVMQQLGHRKIDLLKLDIEGAEYQVINAILKDHIEIDMMCVEYDESAANHLDGKYLLRIEGSLRALLDSGFRVVAKEPDCHNYTLVHTRCL
;
A
#
# COMPACT_ATOMS: atom_id res chain seq x y z
N ALA A 1 -10.48 20.98 -16.31
CA ALA A 1 -9.97 20.59 -14.97
C ALA A 1 -8.66 19.85 -15.16
N SER A 2 -7.71 19.96 -14.23
CA SER A 2 -6.52 19.09 -14.22
C SER A 2 -6.98 17.63 -14.11
N LEU A 3 -6.36 16.72 -14.86
CA LEU A 3 -6.61 15.28 -14.72
C LEU A 3 -5.88 14.67 -13.51
N LEU A 4 -4.94 15.42 -12.92
CA LEU A 4 -4.14 15.00 -11.78
C LEU A 4 -4.40 15.91 -10.58
N HIS A 5 -4.65 15.29 -9.43
CA HIS A 5 -4.90 15.95 -8.16
C HIS A 5 -3.93 15.41 -7.11
N PHE A 6 -3.14 16.30 -6.52
CA PHE A 6 -2.24 15.93 -5.43
C PHE A 6 -2.90 16.20 -4.08
N HIS A 7 -2.74 15.25 -3.17
CA HIS A 7 -3.25 15.34 -1.81
C HIS A 7 -2.10 15.14 -0.82
N PRO A 8 -1.82 16.11 0.09
CA PRO A 8 -0.66 16.07 0.97
C PRO A 8 -0.90 15.21 2.23
N TYR A 9 -1.30 13.95 2.03
CA TYR A 9 -1.48 12.97 3.09
C TYR A 9 -1.10 11.57 2.60
N GLY A 10 -0.67 10.71 3.52
CA GLY A 10 -0.45 9.29 3.26
C GLY A 10 -1.76 8.48 3.29
N ILE A 11 -1.71 7.25 2.81
CA ILE A 11 -2.80 6.27 2.95
C ILE A 11 -2.46 5.29 4.07
N TRP A 12 -3.43 5.02 4.95
CA TRP A 12 -3.29 4.14 6.10
C TRP A 12 -4.62 3.41 6.43
N ASP A 13 -4.71 2.75 7.58
CA ASP A 13 -5.92 2.06 8.05
C ASP A 13 -6.91 2.94 8.84
N ASP A 14 -6.51 4.18 9.14
CA ASP A 14 -7.27 5.18 9.91
C ASP A 14 -6.95 6.63 9.48
N ASP A 15 -7.82 7.57 9.84
CA ASP A 15 -7.65 9.02 9.65
C ASP A 15 -6.96 9.61 10.89
N THR A 16 -5.64 9.81 10.82
CA THR A 16 -4.83 10.25 11.96
C THR A 16 -3.55 10.95 11.52
N THR A 17 -2.62 11.20 12.43
CA THR A 17 -1.26 11.68 12.14
C THR A 17 -0.26 10.68 12.67
N LEU A 18 0.64 10.20 11.79
CA LEU A 18 1.65 9.20 12.14
C LEU A 18 3.06 9.73 11.94
N GLU A 19 4.00 9.08 12.62
CA GLU A 19 5.43 9.34 12.45
C GLU A 19 5.98 8.53 11.29
N PHE A 20 6.60 9.23 10.35
CA PHE A 20 7.27 8.68 9.18
C PHE A 20 8.77 8.80 9.41
N PHE A 21 9.47 7.67 9.43
CA PHE A 21 10.88 7.60 9.75
C PHE A 21 11.72 7.87 8.50
N ALA A 22 12.70 8.76 8.64
CA ALA A 22 13.60 9.13 7.56
C ALA A 22 14.50 7.94 7.18
N PRO A 23 14.90 7.82 5.91
CA PRO A 23 15.85 6.79 5.50
C PRO A 23 17.22 7.02 6.17
N ARG A 24 18.00 5.94 6.35
CA ARG A 24 19.34 6.05 6.93
C ARG A 24 20.31 6.83 6.05
N ASN A 25 20.16 6.68 4.73
CA ASN A 25 20.91 7.46 3.77
C ASN A 25 20.18 8.77 3.51
N GLU A 26 20.78 9.91 3.89
CA GLU A 26 20.18 11.23 3.71
C GLU A 26 20.01 11.64 2.23
N ALA A 27 20.66 10.92 1.29
CA ALA A 27 20.43 11.10 -0.15
C ALA A 27 19.11 10.46 -0.62
N HIS A 28 18.47 9.61 0.18
CA HIS A 28 17.17 9.02 -0.13
C HIS A 28 16.06 9.90 0.47
N VAL A 29 14.92 10.00 -0.22
CA VAL A 29 13.79 10.85 0.22
C VAL A 29 12.62 10.06 0.83
N SER A 30 12.56 8.75 0.55
CA SER A 30 11.50 7.85 1.01
C SER A 30 11.50 7.67 2.52
N HIS A 31 10.49 8.22 3.18
CA HIS A 31 10.23 7.94 4.60
C HIS A 31 9.28 6.76 4.74
N SER A 32 9.51 5.91 5.74
CA SER A 32 8.70 4.72 5.99
C SER A 32 7.92 4.85 7.30
N LEU A 33 6.66 4.47 7.28
CA LEU A 33 5.79 4.48 8.47
C LEU A 33 6.15 3.36 9.45
N VAL A 34 6.55 2.20 8.94
CA VAL A 34 6.86 1.01 9.75
C VAL A 34 8.34 0.93 10.19
N ASN A 35 9.10 2.02 9.97
CA ASN A 35 10.53 2.14 10.30
C ASN A 35 11.40 0.98 9.78
N LEU A 36 11.20 0.58 8.52
CA LEU A 36 11.94 -0.53 7.90
C LEU A 36 13.46 -0.39 8.07
N GLN A 37 13.96 0.85 8.00
CA GLN A 37 15.38 1.15 8.07
C GLN A 37 15.91 1.41 9.49
N ARG A 38 15.07 1.31 10.52
CA ARG A 38 15.44 1.54 11.94
C ARG A 38 16.21 2.85 12.14
N SER A 39 15.56 3.94 11.77
CA SER A 39 16.01 5.32 11.89
C SER A 39 15.42 5.98 13.15
N GLU A 40 16.14 6.97 13.69
CA GLU A 40 15.72 7.78 14.84
C GLU A 40 15.09 9.12 14.43
N LYS A 41 15.32 9.57 13.19
CA LYS A 41 14.73 10.81 12.66
C LYS A 41 13.35 10.51 12.09
N SER A 42 12.34 11.32 12.43
CA SER A 42 10.99 11.19 11.88
C SER A 42 10.33 12.55 11.61
N ILE A 43 9.32 12.53 10.75
CA ILE A 43 8.40 13.64 10.52
C ILE A 43 6.97 13.20 10.82
N LYS A 44 6.08 14.14 11.15
CA LYS A 44 4.66 13.86 11.34
C LYS A 44 3.89 14.12 10.05
N VAL A 45 3.15 13.13 9.59
CA VAL A 45 2.41 13.18 8.33
C VAL A 45 0.95 12.84 8.59
N PRO A 46 -0.02 13.65 8.11
CA PRO A 46 -1.42 13.25 8.13
C PRO A 46 -1.61 12.03 7.23
N VAL A 47 -2.31 11.03 7.74
CA VAL A 47 -2.68 9.83 7.00
C VAL A 47 -4.18 9.65 6.99
N ARG A 48 -4.68 9.00 5.95
CA ARG A 48 -6.11 8.78 5.77
C ARG A 48 -6.41 7.38 5.30
N ARG A 49 -7.57 6.89 5.70
CA ARG A 49 -8.13 5.67 5.14
C ARG A 49 -8.60 5.92 3.71
N LEU A 50 -8.37 4.95 2.82
CA LEU A 50 -8.73 5.11 1.40
C LEU A 50 -10.24 5.36 1.23
N ASN A 51 -11.10 4.70 2.01
CA ASN A 51 -12.54 4.91 2.00
C ASN A 51 -12.92 6.36 2.37
N SER A 52 -12.27 6.96 3.39
CA SER A 52 -12.48 8.37 3.76
C SER A 52 -12.13 9.32 2.62
N VAL A 53 -11.05 9.02 1.90
CA VAL A 53 -10.62 9.80 0.73
C VAL A 53 -11.64 9.66 -0.41
N MET A 54 -12.09 8.44 -0.71
CA MET A 54 -13.10 8.19 -1.74
C MET A 54 -14.41 8.92 -1.43
N GLN A 55 -14.89 8.88 -0.19
CA GLN A 55 -16.09 9.59 0.24
C GLN A 55 -15.96 11.11 0.07
N GLN A 56 -14.82 11.68 0.48
CA GLN A 56 -14.57 13.11 0.31
C GLN A 56 -14.56 13.53 -1.17
N LEU A 57 -14.00 12.70 -2.04
CA LEU A 57 -13.86 12.98 -3.47
C LEU A 57 -15.08 12.54 -4.31
N GLY A 58 -16.07 11.88 -3.69
CA GLY A 58 -17.26 11.39 -4.37
C GLY A 58 -17.03 10.16 -5.24
N HIS A 59 -15.96 9.39 -5.01
CA HIS A 59 -15.68 8.15 -5.71
C HIS A 59 -16.39 6.97 -5.07
N ARG A 60 -16.96 6.09 -5.89
CA ARG A 60 -17.59 4.83 -5.47
C ARG A 60 -16.78 3.58 -5.84
N LYS A 61 -15.84 3.76 -6.77
CA LYS A 61 -15.07 2.69 -7.40
C LYS A 61 -13.70 3.26 -7.79
N ILE A 62 -12.69 2.40 -7.82
CA ILE A 62 -11.36 2.69 -8.35
C ILE A 62 -11.07 1.73 -9.50
N ASP A 63 -10.83 2.25 -10.71
CA ASP A 63 -10.48 1.40 -11.85
C ASP A 63 -9.04 0.88 -11.75
N LEU A 64 -8.12 1.68 -11.21
CA LEU A 64 -6.74 1.29 -10.98
C LEU A 64 -6.21 1.88 -9.67
N LEU A 65 -5.75 1.02 -8.77
CA LEU A 65 -5.02 1.41 -7.56
C LEU A 65 -3.56 0.95 -7.66
N LYS A 66 -2.60 1.86 -7.57
CA LYS A 66 -1.18 1.52 -7.35
C LYS A 66 -0.82 1.79 -5.89
N LEU A 67 -0.19 0.80 -5.25
CA LEU A 67 0.39 0.87 -3.92
C LEU A 67 1.91 0.70 -4.03
N ASP A 68 2.61 1.69 -3.49
CA ASP A 68 4.07 1.79 -3.31
C ASP A 68 4.23 2.76 -2.14
N ILE A 69 4.17 2.22 -0.92
CA ILE A 69 3.91 3.01 0.30
C ILE A 69 4.84 2.62 1.46
N GLU A 70 6.06 2.18 1.13
CA GLU A 70 7.20 2.10 2.05
C GLU A 70 6.93 1.20 3.27
N GLY A 71 6.28 0.05 3.04
CA GLY A 71 5.98 -0.99 4.03
C GLY A 71 4.59 -0.92 4.65
N ALA A 72 3.75 0.03 4.22
CA ALA A 72 2.38 0.20 4.72
C ALA A 72 1.34 -0.68 4.00
N GLU A 73 1.76 -1.47 3.01
CA GLU A 73 0.88 -2.18 2.08
C GLU A 73 -0.07 -3.13 2.80
N TYR A 74 0.45 -3.91 3.75
CA TYR A 74 -0.34 -4.94 4.45
C TYR A 74 -1.53 -4.34 5.20
N GLN A 75 -1.29 -3.26 5.97
CA GLN A 75 -2.33 -2.58 6.74
C GLN A 75 -3.34 -1.91 5.81
N VAL A 76 -2.88 -1.24 4.76
CA VAL A 76 -3.76 -0.60 3.77
C VAL A 76 -4.61 -1.62 3.03
N ILE A 77 -4.04 -2.75 2.59
CA ILE A 77 -4.78 -3.83 1.93
C ILE A 77 -5.83 -4.43 2.89
N ASN A 78 -5.48 -4.68 4.15
CA ASN A 78 -6.45 -5.16 5.13
C ASN A 78 -7.62 -4.18 5.33
N ALA A 79 -7.35 -2.87 5.36
CA ALA A 79 -8.38 -1.84 5.46
C ALA A 79 -9.26 -1.79 4.20
N ILE A 80 -8.65 -1.86 3.01
CA ILE A 80 -9.35 -1.93 1.71
C ILE A 80 -10.35 -3.10 1.69
N LEU A 81 -9.89 -4.29 2.10
CA LEU A 81 -10.71 -5.50 2.11
C LEU A 81 -11.84 -5.41 3.15
N LYS A 82 -11.55 -4.88 4.34
CA LYS A 82 -12.54 -4.67 5.41
C LYS A 82 -13.64 -3.67 5.00
N ASP A 83 -13.27 -2.65 4.23
CA ASP A 83 -14.21 -1.63 3.74
C ASP A 83 -14.96 -2.05 2.48
N HIS A 84 -14.64 -3.21 1.92
CA HIS A 84 -15.21 -3.70 0.66
C HIS A 84 -15.06 -2.69 -0.49
N ILE A 85 -13.91 -2.01 -0.58
CA ILE A 85 -13.67 -1.01 -1.62
C ILE A 85 -13.65 -1.69 -2.99
N GLU A 86 -14.47 -1.20 -3.92
CA GLU A 86 -14.55 -1.72 -5.27
C GLU A 86 -13.35 -1.25 -6.12
N ILE A 87 -12.43 -2.17 -6.40
CA ILE A 87 -11.21 -1.94 -7.19
C ILE A 87 -11.15 -2.93 -8.36
N ASP A 88 -10.97 -2.46 -9.60
CA ASP A 88 -10.86 -3.35 -10.78
C ASP A 88 -9.46 -3.96 -10.89
N MET A 89 -8.44 -3.11 -10.81
CA MET A 89 -7.04 -3.49 -10.92
C MET A 89 -6.23 -2.91 -9.77
N MET A 90 -5.35 -3.73 -9.21
CA MET A 90 -4.42 -3.34 -8.17
C MET A 90 -2.99 -3.67 -8.59
N CYS A 91 -2.11 -2.69 -8.53
CA CYS A 91 -0.67 -2.88 -8.60
C CYS A 91 -0.11 -2.68 -7.20
N VAL A 92 0.56 -3.68 -6.64
CA VAL A 92 1.18 -3.60 -5.31
C VAL A 92 2.66 -3.91 -5.41
N GLU A 93 3.47 -3.09 -4.76
CA GLU A 93 4.88 -3.35 -4.47
C GLU A 93 5.02 -3.56 -2.98
N TYR A 94 5.38 -4.78 -2.57
CA TYR A 94 5.72 -5.03 -1.18
C TYR A 94 7.20 -4.68 -0.97
N ASP A 95 7.45 -3.67 -0.14
CA ASP A 95 8.81 -3.22 0.18
C ASP A 95 9.67 -4.26 0.90
N GLU A 96 9.03 -5.24 1.54
CA GLU A 96 9.76 -6.30 2.20
C GLU A 96 10.43 -7.25 1.20
N SER A 97 11.74 -7.43 1.35
CA SER A 97 12.56 -8.30 0.51
C SER A 97 13.64 -9.01 1.32
N ALA A 98 14.38 -9.92 0.69
CA ALA A 98 15.55 -10.55 1.32
C ALA A 98 16.59 -9.54 1.86
N ALA A 99 16.71 -8.36 1.25
CA ALA A 99 17.65 -7.32 1.67
C ALA A 99 17.03 -6.27 2.62
N ASN A 100 15.70 -6.13 2.63
CA ASN A 100 14.98 -5.10 3.36
C ASN A 100 13.72 -5.70 3.99
N HIS A 101 13.82 -6.39 5.13
CA HIS A 101 12.68 -7.00 5.81
C HIS A 101 12.72 -6.75 7.31
N LEU A 102 11.54 -6.80 7.95
CA LEU A 102 11.44 -6.68 9.41
C LEU A 102 12.04 -7.90 10.13
N ASP A 103 11.73 -9.09 9.62
CA ASP A 103 12.17 -10.39 10.13
C ASP A 103 12.08 -11.48 9.03
N GLY A 104 12.53 -12.69 9.35
CA GLY A 104 12.49 -13.84 8.42
C GLY A 104 11.09 -14.34 8.06
N LYS A 105 10.01 -13.69 8.53
CA LYS A 105 8.61 -14.05 8.22
C LYS A 105 8.00 -13.19 7.12
N TYR A 106 8.78 -12.34 6.45
CA TYR A 106 8.27 -11.44 5.41
C TYR A 106 7.54 -12.18 4.28
N LEU A 107 8.07 -13.33 3.83
CA LEU A 107 7.40 -14.16 2.82
C LEU A 107 6.00 -14.59 3.26
N LEU A 108 5.82 -14.95 4.54
CA LEU A 108 4.50 -15.32 5.08
C LEU A 108 3.54 -14.12 5.11
N ARG A 109 4.03 -12.90 5.34
CA ARG A 109 3.20 -11.68 5.29
C ARG A 109 2.75 -11.39 3.86
N ILE A 110 3.66 -11.46 2.90
CA ILE A 110 3.36 -11.28 1.47
C ILE A 110 2.36 -12.33 0.99
N GLU A 111 2.62 -13.60 1.29
CA GLU A 111 1.71 -14.71 0.95
C GLU A 111 0.34 -14.53 1.59
N GLY A 112 0.28 -14.12 2.87
CA GLY A 112 -0.97 -13.87 3.57
C GLY A 112 -1.78 -12.73 2.95
N SER A 113 -1.12 -11.63 2.59
CA SER A 113 -1.75 -10.48 1.93
C SER A 113 -2.27 -10.84 0.53
N LEU A 114 -1.45 -11.55 -0.27
CA LEU A 114 -1.88 -12.06 -1.58
C LEU A 114 -3.05 -13.04 -1.44
N ARG A 115 -3.00 -13.94 -0.46
CA ARG A 115 -4.09 -14.88 -0.19
C ARG A 115 -5.39 -14.15 0.10
N ALA A 116 -5.37 -13.12 0.95
CA ALA A 116 -6.54 -12.32 1.27
C ALA A 116 -7.12 -11.62 0.02
N LEU A 117 -6.26 -11.08 -0.85
CA LEU A 117 -6.67 -10.51 -2.14
C LEU A 117 -7.30 -11.57 -3.05
N LEU A 118 -6.69 -12.74 -3.19
CA LEU A 118 -7.22 -13.83 -4.01
C LEU A 118 -8.59 -14.33 -3.50
N ASP A 119 -8.72 -14.51 -2.18
CA ASP A 119 -9.96 -14.93 -1.54
C ASP A 119 -11.08 -13.87 -1.68
N SER A 120 -10.70 -12.59 -1.83
CA SER A 120 -11.65 -11.49 -2.11
C SER A 120 -12.05 -11.34 -3.59
N GLY A 121 -11.53 -12.18 -4.48
CA GLY A 121 -11.90 -12.18 -5.90
C GLY A 121 -10.87 -11.56 -6.83
N PHE A 122 -9.65 -11.27 -6.38
CA PHE A 122 -8.55 -10.90 -7.29
C PHE A 122 -7.86 -12.12 -7.90
N ARG A 123 -7.16 -11.88 -9.00
CA ARG A 123 -6.23 -12.81 -9.65
C ARG A 123 -4.94 -12.10 -9.98
N VAL A 124 -3.81 -12.72 -9.68
CA VAL A 124 -2.50 -12.24 -10.14
C VAL A 124 -2.41 -12.48 -11.65
N VAL A 125 -2.18 -11.41 -12.41
CA VAL A 125 -2.00 -11.46 -13.87
C VAL A 125 -0.57 -11.16 -14.30
N ALA A 126 0.22 -10.52 -13.44
CA ALA A 126 1.65 -10.34 -13.63
C ALA A 126 2.38 -10.30 -12.28
N LYS A 127 3.62 -10.78 -12.27
CA LYS A 127 4.58 -10.64 -11.18
C LYS A 127 5.94 -10.34 -11.80
N GLU A 128 6.65 -9.34 -11.28
CA GLU A 128 8.05 -9.13 -11.66
C GLU A 128 8.93 -10.25 -11.07
N PRO A 129 9.94 -10.78 -11.81
CA PRO A 129 10.68 -11.96 -11.38
C PRO A 129 11.40 -11.80 -10.03
N ASP A 130 12.12 -10.68 -9.85
CA ASP A 130 13.13 -10.50 -8.81
C ASP A 130 12.69 -9.62 -7.64
N CYS A 131 11.44 -9.17 -7.64
CA CYS A 131 10.86 -8.37 -6.56
C CYS A 131 9.45 -8.86 -6.22
N HIS A 132 8.83 -8.19 -5.25
CA HIS A 132 7.47 -8.47 -4.80
C HIS A 132 6.49 -7.45 -5.40
N ASN A 133 6.60 -7.22 -6.71
CA ASN A 133 5.66 -6.41 -7.48
C ASN A 133 4.64 -7.31 -8.17
N TYR A 134 3.37 -7.03 -7.93
CA TYR A 134 2.25 -7.82 -8.44
C TYR A 134 1.21 -6.91 -9.09
N THR A 135 0.71 -7.34 -10.25
CA THR A 135 -0.50 -6.80 -10.85
C THR A 135 -1.62 -7.80 -10.64
N LEU A 136 -2.71 -7.34 -10.04
CA LEU A 136 -3.90 -8.12 -9.77
C LEU A 136 -5.11 -7.50 -10.47
N VAL A 137 -6.00 -8.35 -10.99
CA VAL A 137 -7.28 -7.96 -11.59
C VAL A 137 -8.41 -8.68 -10.88
N HIS A 138 -9.47 -7.95 -10.53
CA HIS A 138 -10.67 -8.53 -9.94
C HIS A 138 -11.40 -9.39 -10.98
N THR A 139 -11.87 -10.58 -10.60
CA THR A 139 -12.48 -11.57 -11.51
C THR A 139 -13.69 -11.06 -12.28
N ARG A 140 -14.41 -10.07 -11.75
CA ARG A 140 -15.50 -9.38 -12.46
C ARG A 140 -15.07 -8.63 -13.74
N CYS A 141 -13.76 -8.47 -13.96
CA CYS A 141 -13.18 -7.82 -15.14
C CYS A 141 -12.51 -8.81 -16.11
N LEU A 142 -12.56 -10.13 -15.82
CA LEU A 142 -12.03 -11.22 -16.62
C LEU A 142 -13.16 -11.98 -17.31
#